data_AF-A0A800CLP0-F1
#
_entry.id   AF-A0A800CLP0-F1
#
_cell.length_a   1.000
_cell.length_b   1.000
_cell.length_c   1.000
_cell.angle_alpha   90.00
_cell.angle_beta   90.00
_cell.angle_gamma   90.00
#
_symmetry.space_group_name_H-M   'P 1'
#
loop_
_entity.id
_entity.type
_entity.pdbx_description
1 polymer ?
#
loop_
_entity_poly.entity_id
_entity_poly.type
_entity_poly.pdbx_seq_one_letter_code
_entity_poly.pdbx_strand_id
1 'polypeptide(L)'
;MNSKDKWLIFAQIVVGAVFGLAGAGVSYLIFDTIWRRYLIGLADGGFLYAILIGITILLCFGATFVSAGEGVRLMGKLRGKRHSRRLLYKGAFLGTSATIALMSLTNVNWNDILIRFSPPMRLIVQIVRLICLIVSLPFRFLLWIKFPAILLFAVAAPIGALIVEKINLIQPTRGKGEEGKA
;
A
#
# COMPACT_ATOMS: atom_id res chain seq x y z
N MET A 1 -14.10 -21.59 10.38
CA MET A 1 -12.85 -21.26 9.64
C MET A 1 -11.73 -22.09 10.25
N ASN A 2 -11.13 -23.00 9.47
CA ASN A 2 -10.22 -24.03 9.97
C ASN A 2 -8.85 -23.42 10.34
N SER A 3 -8.11 -23.95 11.32
CA SER A 3 -6.80 -23.38 11.73
C SER A 3 -5.79 -23.33 10.59
N LYS A 4 -5.88 -24.28 9.66
CA LYS A 4 -5.07 -24.33 8.42
C LYS A 4 -5.33 -23.12 7.51
N ASP A 5 -6.57 -22.61 7.47
CA ASP A 5 -6.92 -21.46 6.63
C ASP A 5 -6.35 -20.15 7.16
N LYS A 6 -6.31 -19.99 8.50
CA LYS A 6 -5.69 -18.83 9.16
C LYS A 6 -4.18 -18.79 8.89
N TRP A 7 -3.52 -19.94 9.01
CA TRP A 7 -2.08 -20.07 8.74
C TRP A 7 -1.73 -19.75 7.29
N LEU A 8 -2.55 -20.21 6.34
CA LEU A 8 -2.35 -19.91 4.92
C LEU A 8 -2.54 -18.43 4.58
N ILE A 9 -3.51 -17.75 5.21
CA ILE A 9 -3.69 -16.29 5.03
C ILE A 9 -2.48 -15.55 5.59
N PHE A 10 -2.01 -15.93 6.78
CA PHE A 10 -0.81 -15.36 7.37
C PHE A 10 0.42 -15.56 6.46
N ALA A 11 0.60 -16.77 5.92
CA ALA A 11 1.67 -17.06 4.97
C ALA A 11 1.57 -16.21 3.69
N GLN A 12 0.36 -15.98 3.15
CA GLN A 12 0.17 -15.08 1.99
C GLN A 12 0.62 -13.64 2.29
N ILE A 13 0.34 -13.15 3.50
CA ILE A 13 0.77 -11.81 3.94
C ILE A 13 2.29 -11.75 4.05
N VAL A 14 2.90 -12.74 4.71
CA VAL A 14 4.36 -12.80 4.90
C VAL A 14 5.08 -12.90 3.56
N VAL A 15 4.66 -13.80 2.67
CA VAL A 15 5.25 -13.97 1.34
C VAL A 15 5.08 -12.68 0.53
N GLY A 16 3.88 -12.09 0.51
CA GLY A 16 3.65 -10.83 -0.21
C GLY A 16 4.53 -9.69 0.33
N ALA A 17 4.71 -9.58 1.64
CA ALA A 17 5.57 -8.57 2.26
C ALA A 17 7.06 -8.78 1.90
N VAL A 18 7.55 -10.03 1.93
CA VAL A 18 8.93 -10.38 1.55
C VAL A 18 9.18 -10.06 0.08
N PHE A 19 8.25 -10.43 -0.81
CA PHE A 19 8.37 -10.10 -2.23
C PHE A 19 8.32 -8.58 -2.47
N GLY A 20 7.46 -7.86 -1.76
CA GLY A 20 7.40 -6.40 -1.80
C GLY A 20 8.74 -5.76 -1.40
N LEU A 21 9.31 -6.19 -0.27
CA LEU A 21 10.61 -5.71 0.21
C LEU A 21 11.76 -6.08 -0.75
N ALA A 22 11.74 -7.29 -1.30
CA ALA A 22 12.73 -7.71 -2.29
C ALA A 22 12.62 -6.86 -3.57
N GLY A 23 11.41 -6.60 -4.06
CA GLY A 23 11.15 -5.74 -5.21
C GLY A 23 11.63 -4.31 -4.97
N ALA A 24 11.35 -3.75 -3.80
CA ALA A 24 11.85 -2.44 -3.39
C ALA A 24 13.39 -2.40 -3.33
N GLY A 25 14.01 -3.41 -2.71
CA GLY A 25 15.46 -3.50 -2.56
C GLY A 25 16.18 -3.64 -3.90
N VAL A 26 15.70 -4.51 -4.78
CA VAL A 26 16.27 -4.69 -6.13
C VAL A 26 16.13 -3.40 -6.94
N SER A 27 14.96 -2.75 -6.90
CA SER A 27 14.74 -1.49 -7.60
C SER A 27 15.67 -0.40 -7.08
N TYR A 28 15.80 -0.29 -5.76
CA TYR A 28 16.71 0.67 -5.12
C TYR A 28 18.16 0.46 -5.56
N LEU A 29 18.66 -0.78 -5.56
CA LEU A 29 20.04 -1.07 -5.99
C LEU A 29 20.29 -0.73 -7.47
N ILE A 30 19.31 -1.02 -8.34
CA ILE A 30 19.40 -0.67 -9.77
C ILE A 30 19.49 0.84 -9.93
N PHE A 31 18.58 1.58 -9.29
CA PHE A 31 18.56 3.03 -9.39
C PHE A 31 19.77 3.69 -8.72
N ASP A 32 20.23 3.18 -7.57
CA ASP A 32 21.45 3.67 -6.90
C ASP A 32 22.68 3.48 -7.81
N THR A 33 22.78 2.33 -8.49
CA THR A 33 23.88 2.08 -9.45
C THR A 33 23.81 3.03 -10.65
N ILE A 34 22.61 3.27 -11.19
CA ILE A 34 22.40 4.21 -12.30
C ILE A 34 22.72 5.63 -11.87
N TRP A 35 22.24 6.05 -10.70
CA TRP A 35 22.49 7.38 -10.15
C TRP A 35 23.98 7.62 -9.92
N ARG A 36 24.67 6.66 -9.30
CA ARG A 36 26.11 6.75 -9.04
C ARG A 36 26.95 6.80 -10.30
N ARG A 37 26.56 6.09 -11.36
CA ARG A 37 27.33 6.06 -12.63
C ARG A 37 27.06 7.24 -13.56
N TYR A 38 25.81 7.71 -13.63
CA TYR A 38 25.39 8.61 -14.71
C TYR A 38 24.97 10.01 -14.25
N LEU A 39 24.62 10.20 -12.98
CA LEU A 39 23.93 11.41 -12.53
C LEU A 39 24.69 12.25 -11.50
N ILE A 40 25.74 11.71 -10.87
CA ILE A 40 26.59 12.45 -9.93
C ILE A 40 27.26 13.68 -10.59
N GLY A 41 27.40 13.72 -11.92
CA GLY A 41 27.95 14.87 -12.65
C GLY A 41 26.95 15.70 -13.47
N LEU A 42 25.69 15.27 -13.62
CA LEU A 42 24.75 15.88 -14.57
C LEU A 42 23.74 16.84 -13.91
N ALA A 43 23.62 16.79 -12.58
CA ALA A 43 22.52 17.42 -11.88
C ALA A 43 22.98 18.00 -10.53
N ASP A 44 23.80 19.04 -10.59
CA ASP A 44 24.06 19.92 -9.46
C ASP A 44 22.76 20.68 -9.11
N GLY A 45 21.96 20.11 -8.21
CA GLY A 45 20.98 20.81 -7.36
C GLY A 45 19.71 21.39 -8.00
N GLY A 46 19.44 21.19 -9.28
CA GLY A 46 18.31 21.81 -9.98
C GLY A 46 16.96 21.09 -9.91
N PHE A 47 15.90 21.73 -10.43
CA PHE A 47 14.54 21.17 -10.57
C PHE A 47 14.49 19.82 -11.31
N LEU A 48 15.37 19.62 -12.30
CA LEU A 48 15.50 18.36 -13.04
C LEU A 48 15.93 17.19 -12.14
N TYR A 49 16.82 17.43 -11.17
CA TYR A 49 17.23 16.46 -10.16
C TYR A 49 16.02 15.99 -9.34
N ALA A 50 15.19 16.95 -8.91
CA ALA A 50 13.98 16.68 -8.14
C ALA A 50 12.95 15.87 -8.94
N ILE A 51 12.73 16.19 -10.22
CA ILE A 51 11.85 15.40 -11.11
C ILE A 51 12.37 13.96 -11.23
N LEU A 52 13.68 13.80 -11.47
CA LEU A 52 14.27 12.48 -11.69
C LEU A 52 14.18 11.60 -10.44
N ILE A 53 14.39 12.19 -9.26
CA ILE A 53 14.13 11.53 -7.98
C ILE A 53 12.66 11.16 -7.87
N GLY A 54 11.74 12.07 -8.19
CA GLY A 54 10.31 11.80 -8.16
C GLY A 54 9.92 10.59 -9.01
N ILE A 55 10.42 10.52 -10.24
CA ILE A 55 10.21 9.38 -11.16
C ILE A 55 10.79 8.10 -10.56
N THR A 56 12.01 8.16 -10.02
CA THR A 56 12.69 7.02 -9.40
C THR A 56 11.88 6.46 -8.23
N ILE A 57 11.39 7.34 -7.35
CA ILE A 57 10.53 6.97 -6.23
C ILE A 57 9.25 6.31 -6.74
N LEU A 58 8.62 6.87 -7.79
CA LEU A 58 7.40 6.32 -8.37
C LEU A 58 7.61 4.90 -8.92
N LEU A 59 8.73 4.67 -9.60
CA LEU A 59 9.10 3.36 -10.15
C LEU A 59 9.40 2.34 -9.05
N CYS A 60 10.14 2.73 -8.01
CA CYS A 60 10.39 1.89 -6.84
C CYS A 60 9.08 1.50 -6.13
N PHE A 61 8.17 2.45 -5.93
CA PHE A 61 6.85 2.17 -5.36
C PHE A 61 6.03 1.23 -6.25
N GLY A 62 6.00 1.48 -7.56
CA GLY A 62 5.33 0.61 -8.54
C GLY A 62 5.85 -0.83 -8.49
N ALA A 63 7.16 -1.02 -8.50
CA ALA A 63 7.80 -2.32 -8.41
C ALA A 63 7.46 -3.05 -7.10
N THR A 64 7.38 -2.32 -5.99
CA THR A 64 6.98 -2.85 -4.68
C THR A 64 5.55 -3.39 -4.69
N PHE A 65 4.60 -2.68 -5.30
CA PHE A 65 3.21 -3.14 -5.38
C PHE A 65 3.04 -4.35 -6.30
N VAL A 66 3.73 -4.35 -7.44
CA VAL A 66 3.69 -5.46 -8.40
C VAL A 66 4.28 -6.73 -7.80
N SER A 67 5.44 -6.61 -7.15
CA SER A 67 6.10 -7.73 -6.48
C SER A 67 5.27 -8.28 -5.31
N ALA A 68 4.73 -7.41 -4.45
CA ALA A 68 3.84 -7.84 -3.37
C ALA A 68 2.57 -8.53 -3.90
N GLY A 69 1.97 -8.00 -4.97
CA GLY A 69 0.80 -8.59 -5.63
C GLY A 69 1.08 -9.95 -6.28
N GLU A 70 2.21 -10.11 -6.96
CA GLU A 70 2.62 -11.41 -7.52
C GLU A 70 2.97 -12.41 -6.41
N GLY A 71 3.54 -11.98 -5.28
CA GLY A 71 3.77 -12.83 -4.11
C GLY A 71 2.47 -13.42 -3.54
N VAL A 72 1.44 -12.60 -3.35
CA VAL A 72 0.10 -13.06 -2.94
C VAL A 72 -0.51 -14.00 -3.98
N ARG A 73 -0.33 -13.70 -5.28
CA ARG A 73 -0.84 -14.50 -6.38
C ARG A 73 -0.20 -15.87 -6.50
N LEU A 74 1.12 -15.98 -6.35
CA LEU A 74 1.85 -17.25 -6.37
C LEU A 74 1.31 -18.18 -5.28
N MET A 75 1.11 -17.63 -4.09
CA MET A 75 0.55 -18.39 -2.97
C MET A 75 -0.94 -18.72 -3.16
N GLY A 76 -1.71 -17.85 -3.84
CA GLY A 76 -3.09 -18.14 -4.25
C GLY A 76 -3.20 -19.22 -5.35
N LYS A 77 -2.24 -19.27 -6.28
CA LYS A 77 -2.13 -20.35 -7.29
C LYS A 77 -1.85 -21.70 -6.65
N LEU A 78 -1.03 -21.75 -5.59
CA LEU A 78 -0.79 -22.98 -4.81
C LEU A 78 -2.09 -23.51 -4.15
N ARG A 79 -3.11 -22.66 -3.98
CA ARG A 79 -4.46 -23.04 -3.54
C ARG A 79 -5.41 -23.43 -4.70
N GLY A 80 -4.90 -23.54 -5.93
CA GLY A 80 -5.71 -23.88 -7.11
C GLY A 80 -6.59 -22.74 -7.63
N LYS A 81 -6.41 -21.50 -7.15
CA LYS A 81 -7.25 -20.37 -7.55
C LYS A 81 -6.58 -19.53 -8.64
N ARG A 82 -7.32 -19.21 -9.71
CA ARG A 82 -6.90 -18.22 -10.71
C ARG A 82 -7.41 -16.84 -10.31
N HIS A 83 -6.49 -15.94 -10.03
CA HIS A 83 -6.78 -14.55 -9.71
C HIS A 83 -6.37 -13.60 -10.83
N SER A 84 -7.20 -12.59 -11.07
CA SER A 84 -6.90 -11.52 -12.03
C SER A 84 -5.81 -10.61 -11.45
N ARG A 85 -4.70 -10.46 -12.20
CA ARG A 85 -3.56 -9.61 -11.81
C ARG A 85 -3.98 -8.16 -11.56
N ARG A 86 -4.85 -7.62 -12.44
CA ARG A 86 -5.33 -6.23 -12.36
C ARG A 86 -6.04 -5.95 -11.03
N LEU A 87 -6.81 -6.90 -10.52
CA LEU A 87 -7.55 -6.74 -9.26
C LEU A 87 -6.61 -6.81 -8.05
N LEU A 88 -5.66 -7.74 -8.05
CA LEU A 88 -4.66 -7.85 -6.98
C LEU A 88 -3.79 -6.58 -6.88
N TYR A 89 -3.37 -6.02 -8.01
CA TYR A 89 -2.57 -4.79 -8.03
C TYR A 89 -3.37 -3.58 -7.54
N LYS A 90 -4.64 -3.47 -7.94
CA LYS A 90 -5.56 -2.45 -7.40
C LYS A 90 -5.70 -2.58 -5.89
N GLY A 91 -5.87 -3.79 -5.38
CA GLY A 91 -5.95 -4.06 -3.94
C GLY A 91 -4.66 -3.69 -3.20
N ALA A 92 -3.51 -4.07 -3.73
CA ALA A 92 -2.21 -3.74 -3.15
C ALA A 92 -1.99 -2.21 -3.08
N PHE A 93 -2.29 -1.51 -4.17
CA PHE A 93 -2.23 -0.06 -4.23
C PHE A 93 -3.16 0.59 -3.19
N LEU A 94 -4.42 0.13 -3.10
CA LEU A 94 -5.41 0.66 -2.16
C LEU A 94 -4.98 0.46 -0.70
N GLY A 95 -4.40 -0.70 -0.37
CA GLY A 95 -3.91 -0.99 0.97
C GLY A 95 -2.78 -0.05 1.39
N THR A 96 -1.84 0.21 0.48
CA THR A 96 -0.74 1.13 0.76
C THR A 96 -1.15 2.58 0.80
N SER A 97 -2.03 3.05 -0.09
CA SER A 97 -2.52 4.43 -0.06
C SER A 97 -3.38 4.70 1.18
N ALA A 98 -4.19 3.73 1.60
CA ALA A 98 -4.91 3.80 2.88
C ALA A 98 -3.94 3.93 4.06
N THR A 99 -2.82 3.19 4.04
CA THR A 99 -1.80 3.27 5.08
C THR A 99 -1.12 4.63 5.12
N ILE A 100 -0.78 5.22 3.95
CA ILE A 100 -0.25 6.59 3.87
C ILE A 100 -1.26 7.59 4.43
N ALA A 101 -2.54 7.47 4.07
CA ALA A 101 -3.59 8.35 4.57
C ALA A 101 -3.74 8.24 6.10
N LEU A 102 -3.75 7.03 6.65
CA LEU A 102 -3.83 6.80 8.10
C LEU A 102 -2.61 7.35 8.83
N MET A 103 -1.42 7.20 8.26
CA MET A 103 -0.17 7.73 8.82
C MET A 103 -0.09 9.26 8.70
N SER A 104 -0.72 9.87 7.70
CA SER A 104 -0.87 11.31 7.62
C SER A 104 -1.80 11.83 8.73
N LEU A 105 -2.92 11.13 8.98
CA LEU A 105 -3.88 11.47 10.04
C LEU A 105 -3.29 11.39 11.46
N THR A 106 -2.22 10.62 11.69
CA THR A 106 -1.57 10.58 13.01
C THR A 106 -0.79 11.85 13.33
N ASN A 107 -0.27 12.57 12.32
CA ASN A 107 0.55 13.78 12.50
C ASN A 107 -0.22 15.10 12.33
N VAL A 108 -1.55 15.06 12.19
CA VAL A 108 -2.37 16.28 12.02
C VAL A 108 -2.43 17.08 13.33
N ASN A 109 -2.06 18.36 13.28
CA ASN A 109 -2.21 19.28 14.41
C ASN A 109 -3.65 19.82 14.49
N TRP A 110 -4.54 19.01 15.07
CA TRP A 110 -5.96 19.31 15.17
C TRP A 110 -6.28 20.62 15.91
N ASN A 111 -5.40 21.07 16.80
CA ASN A 111 -5.59 22.30 17.57
C ASN A 111 -5.54 23.54 16.66
N ASP A 112 -4.58 23.61 15.72
CA ASP A 112 -4.51 24.69 14.73
C ASP A 112 -5.74 24.73 13.81
N ILE A 113 -6.24 23.54 13.45
CA ILE A 113 -7.42 23.42 12.59
C ILE A 113 -8.66 23.92 13.35
N LEU A 114 -8.85 23.52 14.61
CA LEU A 114 -10.02 23.89 15.42
C LEU A 114 -10.10 25.39 15.72
N ILE A 115 -8.96 26.08 15.82
CA ILE A 115 -8.89 27.52 16.08
C ILE A 115 -9.33 28.34 14.85
N ARG A 116 -9.10 27.84 13.63
CA ARG A 116 -9.42 28.54 12.37
C ARG A 116 -10.90 28.55 11.99
N PHE A 117 -11.72 27.66 12.56
CA PHE A 117 -13.14 27.54 12.18
C PHE A 117 -14.07 28.27 13.14
N SER A 118 -15.16 28.80 12.57
CA SER A 118 -16.27 29.42 13.31
C SER A 118 -16.98 28.40 14.23
N PRO A 119 -17.66 28.84 15.32
CA PRO A 119 -18.24 27.95 16.32
C PRO A 119 -19.10 26.78 15.79
N PRO A 120 -20.01 26.95 14.79
CA PRO A 120 -20.79 25.82 14.28
C PRO A 120 -19.94 24.83 13.45
N MET A 121 -18.95 25.32 12.70
CA MET A 121 -18.00 24.46 11.97
C MET A 121 -17.07 23.70 12.92
N ARG A 122 -16.76 24.26 14.10
CA ARG A 122 -15.91 23.62 15.10
C ARG A 122 -16.48 22.30 15.63
N LEU A 123 -17.80 22.19 15.77
CA LEU A 123 -18.50 20.96 16.14
C LEU A 123 -18.32 19.86 15.09
N ILE A 124 -18.49 20.19 13.81
CA ILE A 124 -18.27 19.25 12.70
C ILE A 124 -16.82 18.77 12.69
N VAL A 125 -15.87 19.69 12.82
CA VAL A 125 -14.43 19.37 12.86
C VAL A 125 -14.08 18.50 14.08
N GLN A 126 -14.73 18.70 15.23
CA GLN A 126 -14.56 17.84 16.40
C GLN A 126 -15.06 16.41 16.18
N ILE A 127 -16.22 16.24 15.54
CA ILE A 127 -16.74 14.90 15.20
C ILE A 127 -15.79 14.20 14.22
N VAL A 128 -15.34 14.91 13.19
CA VAL A 128 -14.36 14.40 12.22
C VAL A 128 -13.05 14.03 12.90
N ARG A 129 -12.54 14.86 13.81
CA ARG A 129 -11.36 14.56 14.64
C ARG A 129 -11.57 13.26 15.41
N LEU A 130 -12.72 13.07 16.04
CA LEU A 130 -13.03 11.88 16.82
C LEU A 130 -12.99 10.62 15.95
N ILE A 131 -13.64 10.67 14.77
CA ILE A 131 -13.65 9.57 13.81
C ILE A 131 -12.21 9.26 13.34
N CYS A 132 -11.46 10.28 12.93
CA CYS A 132 -10.06 10.11 12.52
C CYS A 132 -9.18 9.56 13.64
N LEU A 133 -9.43 9.94 14.90
CA LEU A 133 -8.69 9.43 16.05
C LEU A 133 -8.99 7.95 16.31
N ILE A 134 -10.26 7.55 16.24
CA ILE A 134 -10.68 6.14 16.38
C ILE A 134 -10.08 5.29 15.26
N VAL A 135 -10.18 5.74 14.02
CA VAL A 135 -9.70 5.01 12.84
C VAL A 135 -8.16 4.92 12.81
N SER A 136 -7.46 5.97 13.25
CA SER A 136 -5.98 5.98 13.32
C SER A 136 -5.41 5.38 14.61
N LEU A 137 -6.25 5.07 15.61
CA LEU A 137 -5.83 4.50 16.90
C LEU A 137 -4.92 3.26 16.77
N PRO A 138 -5.23 2.23 15.95
CA PRO A 138 -4.36 1.07 15.80
C PRO A 138 -2.97 1.46 15.24
N PHE A 139 -2.92 2.43 14.32
CA PHE A 139 -1.67 2.95 13.78
C PHE A 139 -0.89 3.76 14.81
N ARG A 140 -1.57 4.57 15.64
CA ARG A 140 -0.94 5.29 16.76
C ARG A 140 -0.30 4.33 17.77
N PHE A 141 -1.00 3.24 18.09
CA PHE A 141 -0.49 2.20 18.97
C PHE A 141 0.74 1.48 18.38
N LEU A 142 0.68 1.11 17.09
CA LEU A 142 1.81 0.51 16.37
C LEU A 142 3.04 1.45 16.34
N LEU A 143 2.82 2.74 16.07
CA LEU A 143 3.89 3.75 16.07
C LEU A 143 4.45 4.01 17.47
N TRP A 144 3.61 3.96 18.52
CA TRP A 144 4.04 4.10 19.91
C TRP A 144 5.00 2.99 20.35
N ILE A 145 4.80 1.76 19.84
CA ILE A 145 5.71 0.62 20.03
C ILE A 145 7.01 0.76 19.21
N LYS A 146 7.21 1.88 18.51
CA LYS A 146 8.32 2.12 17.57
C LYS A 146 8.36 1.10 16.44
N PHE A 147 7.19 0.57 16.04
CA PHE A 147 7.13 -0.36 14.93
C PHE A 147 7.58 0.34 13.64
N PRO A 148 8.51 -0.24 12.85
CA PRO A 148 9.03 0.41 11.66
C PRO A 148 7.91 0.73 10.65
N ALA A 149 7.77 1.99 10.26
CA ALA A 149 6.77 2.40 9.29
C ALA A 149 6.89 1.64 7.96
N ILE A 150 8.13 1.29 7.57
CA ILE A 150 8.42 0.47 6.38
C ILE A 150 7.72 -0.89 6.44
N LEU A 151 7.67 -1.53 7.62
CA LEU A 151 6.98 -2.80 7.79
C LEU A 151 5.46 -2.65 7.70
N LEU A 152 4.90 -1.52 8.16
CA LEU A 152 3.48 -1.23 7.97
C LEU A 152 3.12 -1.15 6.50
N PHE A 153 3.92 -0.45 5.69
CA PHE A 153 3.72 -0.38 4.24
C PHE A 153 3.91 -1.74 3.54
N ALA A 154 4.94 -2.50 3.93
CA ALA A 154 5.22 -3.82 3.37
C ALA A 154 4.09 -4.82 3.62
N VAL A 155 3.42 -4.73 4.78
CA VAL A 155 2.30 -5.61 5.17
C VAL A 155 0.96 -5.08 4.64
N ALA A 156 0.81 -3.76 4.47
CA ALA A 156 -0.41 -3.16 3.94
C ALA A 156 -0.70 -3.54 2.48
N ALA A 157 0.34 -3.62 1.63
CA ALA A 157 0.20 -4.05 0.25
C ALA A 157 -0.45 -5.45 0.11
N PRO A 158 0.08 -6.52 0.74
CA PRO A 158 -0.53 -7.83 0.64
C PRO A 158 -1.89 -7.93 1.36
N ILE A 159 -2.11 -7.19 2.45
CA ILE A 159 -3.44 -7.12 3.09
C ILE A 159 -4.48 -6.55 2.12
N GLY A 160 -4.17 -5.44 1.44
CA GLY A 160 -5.08 -4.83 0.47
C GLY A 160 -5.38 -5.77 -0.71
N ALA A 161 -4.37 -6.48 -1.21
CA ALA A 161 -4.55 -7.50 -2.24
C ALA A 161 -5.47 -8.65 -1.79
N LEU A 162 -5.30 -9.14 -0.55
CA LEU A 162 -6.11 -10.21 0.03
C LEU A 162 -7.57 -9.81 0.28
N ILE A 163 -7.81 -8.56 0.68
CA ILE A 163 -9.17 -8.04 0.86
C ILE A 163 -9.91 -8.07 -0.49
N VAL A 164 -9.28 -7.58 -1.56
CA VAL A 164 -9.87 -7.60 -2.90
C VAL A 164 -10.03 -9.02 -3.44
N GLU A 165 -9.11 -9.93 -3.10
CA GLU A 165 -9.24 -11.36 -3.41
C GLU A 165 -10.50 -11.95 -2.73
N LYS A 166 -10.67 -11.73 -1.42
CA LYS A 166 -11.82 -12.25 -0.66
C LYS A 166 -13.15 -11.64 -1.11
N ILE A 167 -13.19 -10.35 -1.39
CA ILE A 167 -14.40 -9.67 -1.89
C ILE A 167 -14.82 -10.24 -3.25
N ASN A 168 -13.86 -10.49 -4.16
CA ASN A 168 -14.16 -11.11 -5.46
C ASN A 168 -14.48 -12.61 -5.37
N LEU A 169 -14.01 -13.32 -4.35
CA LEU A 169 -14.46 -14.69 -4.11
C LEU A 169 -15.93 -14.75 -3.67
N ILE A 170 -16.45 -13.68 -3.06
CA ILE A 170 -17.86 -13.53 -2.67
C ILE A 170 -18.72 -13.08 -3.86
N GLN A 171 -18.14 -12.32 -4.80
CA GLN A 171 -18.76 -11.98 -6.08
C GLN A 171 -18.05 -12.74 -7.22
N PRO A 172 -18.31 -14.04 -7.42
CA PRO A 172 -17.84 -14.71 -8.61
C PRO A 172 -18.46 -13.98 -9.79
N THR A 173 -17.64 -13.18 -10.49
CA THR A 173 -17.91 -12.56 -11.79
C THR A 173 -19.37 -12.68 -12.23
N ARG A 174 -20.20 -11.73 -11.80
CA ARG A 174 -21.50 -11.51 -12.42
C ARG A 174 -21.23 -11.14 -13.88
N GLY A 175 -21.40 -12.11 -14.77
CA GLY A 175 -21.55 -11.94 -16.22
C GLY A 175 -20.40 -11.28 -17.00
N LYS A 176 -19.54 -12.11 -17.60
CA LYS A 176 -19.05 -11.93 -18.97
C LYS A 176 -18.99 -13.33 -19.59
N GLY A 177 -20.01 -13.85 -20.28
CA GLY A 177 -21.16 -13.17 -20.85
C GLY A 177 -20.82 -12.33 -22.09
N GLU A 178 -19.75 -12.66 -22.81
CA GLU A 178 -19.53 -12.29 -24.22
C GLU A 178 -18.92 -13.52 -24.89
N GLU A 179 -19.80 -14.43 -25.33
CA GLU A 179 -19.56 -15.18 -26.55
C GLU A 179 -19.49 -14.18 -27.72
N GLY A 180 -18.60 -14.45 -28.68
CA GLY A 180 -18.92 -14.23 -30.09
C GLY A 180 -18.12 -13.19 -30.86
N LYS A 181 -17.24 -13.74 -31.72
CA LYS A 181 -16.91 -13.31 -33.10
C LYS A 181 -16.11 -12.00 -33.22
N ALA A 182 -15.08 -11.89 -34.07
CA ALA A 182 -14.72 -12.61 -35.28
C ALA A 182 -13.19 -12.76 -35.40
#